data_AF-A0A2N9WJK2-F1
#
_entry.id   AF-A0A2N9WJK2-F1
#
_cell.length_a   1.000
_cell.length_b   1.000
_cell.length_c   1.000
_cell.angle_alpha   90.00
_cell.angle_beta   90.00
_cell.angle_gamma   90.00
#
_symmetry.space_group_name_H-M   'P 1'
#
loop_
_entity.id
_entity.type
_entity.pdbx_description
1 polymer ?
#
loop_
_entity_poly.entity_id
_entity_poly.type
_entity_poly.pdbx_seq_one_letter_code
_entity_poly.pdbx_strand_id
1 'polypeptide(L)'
;MIENTHSAGRPLDPRSAWSGLSQAERDAAYDNNAAVKNSAALIAERNAASSRLRGSLRSHLDLAYGQRANNKIDLYPAARPEAPCLVFLHGGYWQRNSRELFAMLVEGIAAHGWSVAIPGYSLAPEVSLTDIVAEVPRALDWLAANGPSYGVAGPVVLSGWSAGAHLAAMALNHPSVHAGLAISGVYELAPIRDTGLNNALKLTDEEIAALSPLRLPVTSKRLDIAYGSNELPALVCDSINLHDKRVMAMAPGKLIPVDGADHFTILEALRRPDGVLVDAVRGLLD
;
A
#
# COMPACT_ATOMS: atom_id res chain seq x y z
N MET A 1 25.61 -6.60 23.55
CA MET A 1 24.98 -5.31 23.85
C MET A 1 24.12 -4.96 22.64
N ILE A 2 22.80 -5.03 22.79
CA ILE A 2 21.88 -4.64 21.72
C ILE A 2 21.81 -3.12 21.80
N GLU A 3 22.42 -2.44 20.82
CA GLU A 3 22.26 -0.99 20.71
C GLU A 3 20.79 -0.68 20.49
N ASN A 4 20.22 -0.01 21.48
CA ASN A 4 18.85 0.47 21.48
C ASN A 4 18.81 1.70 20.57
N THR A 5 18.60 1.50 19.26
CA THR A 5 18.37 2.57 18.29
C THR A 5 16.97 3.15 18.47
N HIS A 6 16.75 3.88 19.56
CA HIS A 6 15.64 4.83 19.64
C HIS A 6 16.15 6.24 19.34
N SER A 7 15.44 6.91 18.43
CA SER A 7 15.27 8.37 18.37
C SER A 7 16.37 9.21 17.69
N ALA A 8 16.69 8.91 16.43
CA ALA A 8 17.02 9.97 15.48
C ALA A 8 15.98 9.91 14.36
N GLY A 9 14.95 10.77 14.40
CA GLY A 9 13.99 10.95 13.30
C GLY A 9 12.54 10.50 13.52
N ARG A 10 12.16 9.98 14.70
CA ARG A 10 10.74 9.72 15.01
C ARG A 10 10.04 11.04 15.39
N PRO A 11 9.00 11.50 14.66
CA PRO A 11 8.27 12.71 15.03
C PRO A 11 7.38 12.45 16.26
N LEU A 12 6.92 13.54 16.90
CA LEU A 12 5.92 13.46 17.95
C LEU A 12 4.63 12.89 17.38
N ASP A 13 4.13 11.81 17.97
CA ASP A 13 2.89 11.19 17.53
C ASP A 13 1.69 12.07 17.97
N PRO A 14 0.93 12.67 17.04
CA PRO A 14 -0.21 13.53 17.39
C PRO A 14 -1.30 12.76 18.14
N ARG A 15 -1.33 11.42 18.02
CA ARG A 15 -2.31 10.56 18.68
C ARG A 15 -2.07 10.42 20.18
N SER A 16 -0.89 10.79 20.68
CA SER A 16 -0.60 10.81 22.12
C SER A 16 -1.46 11.81 22.89
N ALA A 17 -1.96 12.86 22.22
CA ALA A 17 -2.85 13.87 22.79
C ALA A 17 -4.23 13.90 22.09
N TRP A 18 -4.63 12.81 21.42
CA TRP A 18 -5.75 12.78 20.47
C TRP A 18 -7.08 13.32 21.02
N SER A 19 -7.41 12.97 22.27
CA SER A 19 -8.63 13.42 22.95
C SER A 19 -8.68 14.94 23.17
N GLY A 20 -7.53 15.60 23.26
CA GLY A 20 -7.41 17.05 23.42
C GLY A 20 -7.37 17.84 22.11
N LEU A 21 -7.21 17.18 20.96
CA LEU A 21 -7.21 17.84 19.66
C LEU A 21 -8.61 18.26 19.24
N SER A 22 -8.72 19.44 18.61
CA SER A 22 -9.91 19.88 17.89
C SER A 22 -10.17 19.02 16.65
N GLN A 23 -11.38 19.10 16.09
CA GLN A 23 -11.72 18.39 14.86
C GLN A 23 -10.78 18.76 13.70
N ALA A 24 -10.47 20.05 13.54
CA ALA A 24 -9.58 20.54 12.49
C ALA A 24 -8.14 20.00 12.63
N GLU A 25 -7.64 19.86 13.86
CA GLU A 25 -6.32 19.26 14.12
C GLU A 25 -6.31 17.76 13.83
N ARG A 26 -7.39 17.05 14.16
CA ARG A 26 -7.55 15.62 13.83
C ARG A 26 -7.60 15.40 12.32
N ASP A 27 -8.35 16.24 11.61
CA ASP A 27 -8.44 16.20 10.15
C ASP A 27 -7.09 16.50 9.50
N ALA A 28 -6.39 17.55 9.96
CA ALA A 28 -5.07 17.93 9.47
C ALA A 28 -4.00 16.84 9.69
N ALA A 29 -4.12 16.03 10.76
CA ALA A 29 -3.19 14.93 11.02
C ALA A 29 -3.22 13.82 9.95
N TYR A 30 -4.27 13.79 9.11
CA TYR A 30 -4.45 12.82 8.04
C TYR A 30 -4.72 13.45 6.65
N ASP A 31 -4.65 14.78 6.52
CA ASP A 31 -4.80 15.46 5.23
C ASP A 31 -3.47 15.59 4.49
N ASN A 32 -3.06 14.51 3.83
CA ASN A 32 -1.86 14.48 3.01
C ASN A 32 -1.91 15.50 1.84
N ASN A 33 -3.09 15.83 1.29
CA ASN A 33 -3.19 16.78 0.19
C ASN A 33 -2.87 18.20 0.65
N ALA A 34 -3.37 18.58 1.83
CA ALA A 34 -3.05 19.88 2.44
C ALA A 34 -1.60 19.94 2.92
N ALA A 35 -1.06 18.83 3.45
CA ALA A 35 0.31 18.76 3.93
C ALA A 35 1.36 18.92 2.81
N VAL A 36 1.06 18.42 1.60
CA VAL A 36 1.96 18.49 0.45
C VAL A 36 1.53 19.60 -0.50
N LYS A 37 2.24 20.74 -0.46
CA LYS A 37 1.88 21.98 -1.18
C LYS A 37 1.61 21.79 -2.68
N ASN A 38 2.31 20.88 -3.35
CA ASN A 38 2.18 20.59 -4.78
C ASN A 38 1.44 19.27 -5.08
N SER A 39 0.69 18.72 -4.12
CA SER A 39 -0.05 17.45 -4.25
C SER A 39 -0.89 17.36 -5.52
N ALA A 40 -1.62 18.42 -5.87
CA ALA A 40 -2.44 18.46 -7.09
C ALA A 40 -1.61 18.25 -8.38
N ALA A 41 -0.43 18.88 -8.47
CA ALA A 41 0.46 18.72 -9.62
C ALA A 41 1.07 17.32 -9.67
N LEU A 42 1.47 16.77 -8.51
CA LEU A 42 1.99 15.40 -8.40
C LEU A 42 0.94 14.36 -8.80
N ILE A 43 -0.31 14.54 -8.38
CA ILE A 43 -1.45 13.69 -8.77
C ILE A 43 -1.72 13.80 -10.27
N ALA A 44 -1.70 15.00 -10.84
CA ALA A 44 -1.89 15.21 -12.27
C ALA A 44 -0.80 14.51 -13.09
N GLU A 45 0.47 14.65 -12.70
CA GLU A 45 1.58 13.97 -13.38
C GLU A 45 1.49 12.45 -13.23
N ARG A 46 1.20 11.92 -12.03
CA ARG A 46 0.96 10.49 -11.82
C ARG A 46 -0.12 9.97 -12.77
N ASN A 47 -1.26 10.66 -12.87
CA ASN A 47 -2.37 10.24 -13.72
C ASN A 47 -1.98 10.28 -15.21
N ALA A 48 -1.30 11.34 -15.65
CA ALA A 48 -0.83 11.47 -17.02
C ALA A 48 0.22 10.41 -17.38
N ALA A 49 1.19 10.16 -16.51
CA ALA A 49 2.18 9.10 -16.66
C ALA A 49 1.54 7.72 -16.74
N SER A 50 0.59 7.42 -15.86
CA SER A 50 -0.11 6.13 -15.87
C SER A 50 -0.91 5.93 -17.16
N SER A 51 -1.59 6.97 -17.65
CA SER A 51 -2.29 6.92 -18.93
C SER A 51 -1.34 6.64 -20.11
N ARG A 52 -0.17 7.30 -20.16
CA ARG A 52 0.86 7.05 -21.18
C ARG A 52 1.36 5.60 -21.12
N LEU A 53 1.70 5.12 -19.92
CA LEU A 53 2.24 3.78 -19.74
C LEU A 53 1.24 2.69 -20.16
N ARG A 54 -0.03 2.80 -19.72
CA ARG A 54 -1.11 1.87 -20.10
C ARG A 54 -1.24 1.67 -21.61
N GLY A 55 -1.01 2.73 -22.39
CA GLY A 55 -1.08 2.68 -23.85
C GLY A 55 0.16 2.12 -24.55
N SER A 56 1.25 1.86 -23.81
CA SER A 56 2.57 1.55 -24.39
C SER A 56 3.10 0.15 -24.08
N LEU A 57 2.78 -0.42 -22.91
CA LEU A 57 3.29 -1.73 -22.50
C LEU A 57 2.39 -2.87 -22.96
N ARG A 58 3.00 -4.03 -23.23
CA ARG A 58 2.29 -5.30 -23.34
C ARG A 58 1.51 -5.53 -22.05
N SER A 59 0.20 -5.67 -22.18
CA SER A 59 -0.70 -5.77 -21.03
C SER A 59 -1.96 -6.55 -21.35
N HIS A 60 -2.59 -7.05 -20.30
CA HIS A 60 -3.95 -7.57 -20.30
C HIS A 60 -4.75 -6.73 -19.32
N LEU A 61 -5.57 -5.83 -19.84
CA LEU A 61 -6.27 -4.83 -19.05
C LEU A 61 -7.70 -5.29 -18.71
N ASP A 62 -8.22 -4.74 -17.63
CA ASP A 62 -9.64 -4.80 -17.25
C ASP A 62 -10.18 -6.23 -17.06
N LEU A 63 -9.32 -7.18 -16.69
CA LEU A 63 -9.72 -8.58 -16.46
C LEU A 63 -10.56 -8.68 -15.20
N ALA A 64 -11.78 -9.20 -15.29
CA ALA A 64 -12.67 -9.31 -14.14
C ALA A 64 -12.24 -10.45 -13.20
N TYR A 65 -12.03 -10.12 -11.92
CA TYR A 65 -11.82 -11.11 -10.86
C TYR A 65 -13.04 -11.27 -9.94
N GLY A 66 -14.01 -10.37 -10.03
CA GLY A 66 -15.22 -10.37 -9.22
C GLY A 66 -16.39 -9.66 -9.90
N GLN A 67 -17.50 -9.55 -9.18
CA GLN A 67 -18.77 -9.05 -9.74
C GLN A 67 -18.92 -7.53 -9.71
N ARG A 68 -18.21 -6.84 -8.79
CA ARG A 68 -18.35 -5.38 -8.68
C ARG A 68 -17.57 -4.68 -9.79
N ALA A 69 -17.98 -3.46 -10.15
CA ALA A 69 -17.42 -2.71 -11.28
C ALA A 69 -15.89 -2.55 -11.22
N ASN A 70 -15.34 -2.35 -10.00
CA ASN A 70 -13.91 -2.19 -9.78
C ASN A 70 -13.18 -3.50 -9.49
N ASN A 71 -13.87 -4.66 -9.46
CA ASN A 71 -13.23 -5.97 -9.28
C ASN A 71 -12.58 -6.44 -10.59
N LYS A 72 -11.62 -5.65 -11.04
CA LYS A 72 -10.83 -5.86 -12.24
C LYS A 72 -9.35 -5.77 -11.91
N ILE A 73 -8.52 -6.47 -12.67
CA ILE A 73 -7.07 -6.49 -12.52
C ILE A 73 -6.41 -6.25 -13.88
N ASP A 74 -5.38 -5.41 -13.87
CA ASP A 74 -4.52 -5.23 -15.03
C ASP A 74 -3.23 -6.03 -14.83
N LEU A 75 -2.83 -6.79 -15.83
CA LEU A 75 -1.61 -7.60 -15.83
C LEU A 75 -0.62 -7.05 -16.86
N TYR A 76 0.62 -6.90 -16.42
CA TYR A 76 1.77 -6.51 -17.23
C TYR A 76 2.78 -7.67 -17.13
N PRO A 77 2.69 -8.69 -18.00
CA PRO A 77 3.52 -9.88 -17.88
C PRO A 77 4.97 -9.58 -18.28
N ALA A 78 5.90 -10.19 -17.55
CA ALA A 78 7.30 -10.25 -17.94
C ALA A 78 7.50 -11.04 -19.24
N ALA A 79 8.74 -10.99 -19.77
CA ALA A 79 9.14 -11.85 -20.88
C ALA A 79 9.06 -13.35 -20.54
N ARG A 80 9.31 -13.70 -19.27
CA ARG A 80 9.28 -15.07 -18.76
C ARG A 80 8.11 -15.26 -17.78
N PRO A 81 7.17 -16.19 -18.03
CA PRO A 81 6.01 -16.37 -17.16
C PRO A 81 6.31 -16.66 -15.70
N GLU A 82 7.40 -17.38 -15.42
CA GLU A 82 7.87 -17.74 -14.09
C GLU A 82 8.58 -16.60 -13.35
N ALA A 83 8.78 -15.46 -14.00
CA ALA A 83 9.35 -14.29 -13.35
C ALA A 83 8.45 -13.82 -12.20
N PRO A 84 9.05 -13.32 -11.10
CA PRO A 84 8.28 -12.84 -9.95
C PRO A 84 7.27 -11.74 -10.34
N CYS A 85 6.18 -11.67 -9.59
CA CYS A 85 5.10 -10.73 -9.82
C CYS A 85 4.96 -9.77 -8.64
N LEU A 86 5.03 -8.46 -8.90
CA LEU A 86 4.58 -7.47 -7.93
C LEU A 86 3.07 -7.27 -8.10
N VAL A 87 2.30 -7.61 -7.07
CA VAL A 87 0.90 -7.19 -6.95
C VAL A 87 0.87 -5.85 -6.23
N PHE A 88 0.37 -4.78 -6.87
CA PHE A 88 0.33 -3.45 -6.29
C PHE A 88 -1.10 -2.96 -6.01
N LEU A 89 -1.38 -2.64 -4.75
CA LEU A 89 -2.65 -2.09 -4.27
C LEU A 89 -2.56 -0.56 -4.16
N HIS A 90 -3.47 0.15 -4.84
CA HIS A 90 -3.45 1.61 -4.84
C HIS A 90 -3.84 2.23 -3.50
N GLY A 91 -3.53 3.52 -3.32
CA GLY A 91 -3.95 4.30 -2.16
C GLY A 91 -5.23 5.09 -2.41
N GLY A 92 -5.60 5.93 -1.44
CA GLY A 92 -6.77 6.82 -1.56
C GLY A 92 -7.80 6.69 -0.43
N TYR A 93 -7.37 6.41 0.81
CA TYR A 93 -8.26 6.26 1.98
C TYR A 93 -9.49 5.38 1.72
N TRP A 94 -9.35 4.33 0.90
CA TRP A 94 -10.42 3.41 0.51
C TRP A 94 -11.65 4.09 -0.14
N GLN A 95 -11.52 5.36 -0.55
CA GLN A 95 -12.63 6.22 -1.02
C GLN A 95 -12.38 6.82 -2.41
N ARG A 96 -11.14 6.74 -2.92
CA ARG A 96 -10.76 7.38 -4.18
C ARG A 96 -9.68 6.59 -4.92
N ASN A 97 -9.43 7.07 -6.14
CA ASN A 97 -8.55 6.51 -7.15
C ASN A 97 -9.03 5.17 -7.72
N SER A 98 -8.25 4.62 -8.63
CA SER A 98 -8.48 3.35 -9.28
C SER A 98 -7.15 2.76 -9.76
N ARG A 99 -7.12 1.47 -10.13
CA ARG A 99 -5.90 0.77 -10.61
C ARG A 99 -5.22 1.49 -11.78
N GLU A 100 -6.01 2.10 -12.65
CA GLU A 100 -5.54 2.75 -13.88
C GLU A 100 -4.65 3.95 -13.59
N LEU A 101 -4.82 4.61 -12.44
CA LEU A 101 -4.06 5.79 -12.05
C LEU A 101 -2.66 5.48 -11.52
N PHE A 102 -2.31 4.20 -11.35
CA PHE A 102 -1.02 3.75 -10.81
C PHE A 102 -0.21 2.90 -11.76
N ALA A 103 -0.64 2.78 -13.01
CA ALA A 103 0.08 2.01 -14.02
C ALA A 103 1.53 2.50 -14.21
N MET A 104 1.83 3.78 -13.98
CA MET A 104 3.19 4.34 -14.07
C MET A 104 4.23 3.58 -13.20
N LEU A 105 3.80 2.93 -12.12
CA LEU A 105 4.70 2.18 -11.23
C LEU A 105 5.23 0.89 -11.86
N VAL A 106 4.62 0.43 -12.95
CA VAL A 106 5.08 -0.76 -13.68
C VAL A 106 6.50 -0.54 -14.23
N GLU A 107 6.85 0.69 -14.65
CA GLU A 107 8.15 1.04 -15.23
C GLU A 107 9.33 0.53 -14.38
N GLY A 108 9.31 0.81 -13.07
CA GLY A 108 10.43 0.50 -12.18
C GLY A 108 10.68 -1.00 -12.06
N ILE A 109 9.62 -1.78 -11.87
CA ILE A 109 9.71 -3.22 -11.62
C ILE A 109 9.87 -4.01 -12.92
N ALA A 110 9.18 -3.62 -13.99
CA ALA A 110 9.29 -4.26 -15.29
C ALA A 110 10.71 -4.12 -15.88
N ALA A 111 11.43 -3.03 -15.57
CA ALA A 111 12.83 -2.85 -15.95
C ALA A 111 13.76 -3.95 -15.42
N HIS A 112 13.36 -4.65 -14.34
CA HIS A 112 14.08 -5.79 -13.77
C HIS A 112 13.52 -7.15 -14.21
N GLY A 113 12.64 -7.17 -15.21
CA GLY A 113 12.09 -8.39 -15.79
C GLY A 113 11.00 -9.07 -14.96
N TRP A 114 10.34 -8.32 -14.08
CA TRP A 114 9.23 -8.80 -13.26
C TRP A 114 7.89 -8.57 -13.94
N SER A 115 6.92 -9.41 -13.61
CA SER A 115 5.52 -9.14 -13.92
C SER A 115 4.96 -8.14 -12.91
N VAL A 116 3.94 -7.39 -13.31
CA VAL A 116 3.19 -6.52 -12.41
C VAL A 116 1.69 -6.77 -12.57
N ALA A 117 0.98 -6.85 -11.45
CA ALA A 117 -0.46 -6.97 -11.41
C ALA A 117 -1.05 -5.85 -10.55
N ILE A 118 -2.03 -5.11 -11.07
CA ILE A 118 -2.66 -3.99 -10.36
C ILE A 118 -4.16 -4.27 -10.23
N PRO A 119 -4.62 -4.90 -9.14
CA PRO A 119 -6.04 -5.07 -8.87
C PRO A 119 -6.67 -3.74 -8.44
N GLY A 120 -7.84 -3.45 -8.99
CA GLY A 120 -8.78 -2.49 -8.41
C GLY A 120 -9.57 -3.12 -7.28
N TYR A 121 -10.28 -2.31 -6.51
CA TYR A 121 -11.21 -2.75 -5.47
C TYR A 121 -12.33 -1.70 -5.32
N SER A 122 -13.45 -2.11 -4.74
CA SER A 122 -14.58 -1.21 -4.47
C SER A 122 -14.23 -0.15 -3.42
N LEU A 123 -14.96 0.96 -3.42
CA LEU A 123 -14.67 2.12 -2.56
C LEU A 123 -15.82 2.38 -1.59
N ALA A 124 -15.50 3.04 -0.49
CA ALA A 124 -16.49 3.63 0.40
C ALA A 124 -16.97 4.97 -0.20
N PRO A 125 -18.25 5.36 0.00
CA PRO A 125 -19.24 4.73 0.88
C PRO A 125 -20.07 3.61 0.22
N GLU A 126 -19.78 3.23 -1.03
CA GLU A 126 -20.57 2.22 -1.75
C GLU A 126 -20.51 0.84 -1.10
N VAL A 127 -19.40 0.54 -0.42
CA VAL A 127 -19.19 -0.68 0.39
C VAL A 127 -18.50 -0.34 1.72
N SER A 128 -18.61 -1.23 2.70
CA SER A 128 -17.89 -1.11 3.98
C SER A 128 -16.40 -1.41 3.83
N LEU A 129 -15.58 -1.00 4.79
CA LEU A 129 -14.15 -1.34 4.77
C LEU A 129 -13.94 -2.86 4.87
N THR A 130 -14.80 -3.56 5.60
CA THR A 130 -14.83 -5.04 5.65
C THR A 130 -14.94 -5.66 4.26
N ASP A 131 -15.87 -5.16 3.43
CA ASP A 131 -16.08 -5.64 2.07
C ASP A 131 -14.84 -5.38 1.19
N ILE A 132 -14.23 -4.19 1.31
CA ILE A 132 -13.02 -3.81 0.56
C ILE A 132 -11.86 -4.74 0.91
N VAL A 133 -11.61 -4.96 2.21
CA VAL A 133 -10.54 -5.86 2.68
C VAL A 133 -10.75 -7.29 2.15
N ALA A 134 -11.99 -7.77 2.10
CA ALA A 134 -12.33 -9.10 1.59
C ALA A 134 -12.17 -9.25 0.07
N GLU A 135 -11.97 -8.16 -0.69
CA GLU A 135 -11.74 -8.22 -2.14
C GLU A 135 -10.30 -8.57 -2.52
N VAL A 136 -9.33 -8.26 -1.66
CA VAL A 136 -7.91 -8.49 -1.95
C VAL A 136 -7.56 -9.99 -2.03
N PRO A 137 -7.97 -10.84 -1.07
CA PRO A 137 -7.81 -12.30 -1.21
C PRO A 137 -8.44 -12.84 -2.50
N ARG A 138 -9.64 -12.35 -2.88
CA ARG A 138 -10.31 -12.77 -4.12
C ARG A 138 -9.52 -12.43 -5.37
N ALA A 139 -8.88 -11.25 -5.41
CA ALA A 139 -7.99 -10.87 -6.51
C ALA A 139 -6.74 -11.76 -6.55
N LEU A 140 -6.17 -12.12 -5.39
CA LEU A 140 -5.01 -13.00 -5.29
C LEU A 140 -5.33 -14.45 -5.69
N ASP A 141 -6.49 -14.97 -5.30
CA ASP A 141 -7.00 -16.28 -5.71
C ASP A 141 -7.22 -16.33 -7.22
N TRP A 142 -7.85 -15.29 -7.78
CA TRP A 142 -8.04 -15.17 -9.21
C TRP A 142 -6.71 -15.13 -9.95
N LEU A 143 -5.73 -14.36 -9.45
CA LEU A 143 -4.41 -14.27 -10.07
C LEU A 143 -3.68 -15.62 -10.02
N ALA A 144 -3.76 -16.35 -8.90
CA ALA A 144 -3.15 -17.67 -8.79
C ALA A 144 -3.78 -18.68 -9.77
N ALA A 145 -5.10 -18.62 -9.97
CA ALA A 145 -5.82 -19.53 -10.86
C ALA A 145 -5.68 -19.18 -12.35
N ASN A 146 -5.66 -17.90 -12.70
CA ASN A 146 -5.78 -17.42 -14.09
C ASN A 146 -4.51 -16.78 -14.63
N GLY A 147 -3.65 -16.23 -13.76
CA GLY A 147 -2.39 -15.57 -14.11
C GLY A 147 -1.52 -16.36 -15.09
N PRO A 148 -1.34 -17.69 -14.93
CA PRO A 148 -0.53 -18.49 -15.85
C PRO A 148 -0.97 -18.39 -17.32
N SER A 149 -2.28 -18.31 -17.58
CA SER A 149 -2.85 -18.13 -18.93
C SER A 149 -2.51 -16.77 -19.55
N TYR A 150 -2.12 -15.80 -18.73
CA TYR A 150 -1.70 -14.45 -19.11
C TYR A 150 -0.18 -14.23 -18.98
N GLY A 151 0.59 -15.30 -18.74
CA GLY A 151 2.04 -15.21 -18.59
C GLY A 151 2.50 -14.64 -17.24
N VAL A 152 1.71 -14.83 -16.17
CA VAL A 152 2.05 -14.44 -14.80
C VAL A 152 1.91 -15.66 -13.89
N ALA A 153 3.01 -16.37 -13.66
CA ALA A 153 3.07 -17.63 -12.91
C ALA A 153 4.17 -17.70 -11.84
N GLY A 154 4.95 -16.62 -11.67
CA GLY A 154 6.00 -16.55 -10.66
C GLY A 154 5.50 -16.25 -9.24
N PRO A 155 6.41 -16.23 -8.26
CA PRO A 155 6.08 -15.90 -6.87
C PRO A 155 5.54 -14.46 -6.76
N VAL A 156 4.53 -14.27 -5.91
CA VAL A 156 3.89 -12.96 -5.70
C VAL A 156 4.52 -12.23 -4.52
N VAL A 157 5.01 -11.02 -4.78
CA VAL A 157 5.28 -10.02 -3.76
C VAL A 157 4.09 -9.07 -3.71
N LEU A 158 3.50 -8.88 -2.52
CA LEU A 158 2.36 -7.99 -2.33
C LEU A 158 2.81 -6.63 -1.83
N SER A 159 2.47 -5.57 -2.54
CA SER A 159 2.75 -4.21 -2.13
C SER A 159 1.51 -3.32 -2.24
N GLY A 160 1.55 -2.21 -1.54
CA GLY A 160 0.57 -1.16 -1.73
C GLY A 160 1.04 0.13 -1.09
N TRP A 161 0.36 1.22 -1.46
CA TRP A 161 0.65 2.56 -0.97
C TRP A 161 -0.53 3.13 -0.18
N SER A 162 -0.27 3.76 0.97
CA SER A 162 -1.30 4.41 1.79
C SER A 162 -2.38 3.40 2.23
N ALA A 163 -3.65 3.64 1.89
CA ALA A 163 -4.72 2.66 2.06
C ALA A 163 -4.42 1.29 1.43
N GLY A 164 -3.67 1.24 0.32
CA GLY A 164 -3.23 -0.02 -0.27
C GLY A 164 -2.16 -0.75 0.54
N ALA A 165 -1.34 -0.02 1.30
CA ALA A 165 -0.36 -0.60 2.21
C ALA A 165 -1.05 -1.26 3.42
N HIS A 166 -2.15 -0.64 3.89
CA HIS A 166 -3.05 -1.27 4.85
C HIS A 166 -3.63 -2.58 4.31
N LEU A 167 -4.19 -2.55 3.10
CA LEU A 167 -4.74 -3.74 2.45
C LEU A 167 -3.68 -4.84 2.23
N ALA A 168 -2.46 -4.46 1.85
CA ALA A 168 -1.34 -5.38 1.71
C ALA A 168 -0.98 -6.05 3.04
N ALA A 169 -0.96 -5.29 4.14
CA ALA A 169 -0.72 -5.83 5.48
C ALA A 169 -1.84 -6.79 5.92
N MET A 170 -3.10 -6.47 5.63
CA MET A 170 -4.25 -7.33 5.92
C MET A 170 -4.22 -8.65 5.15
N ALA A 171 -3.74 -8.64 3.90
CA ALA A 171 -3.70 -9.81 3.03
C ALA A 171 -2.35 -10.56 3.05
N LEU A 172 -1.37 -10.11 3.85
CA LEU A 172 -0.01 -10.66 3.84
C LEU A 172 0.03 -12.18 4.10
N ASN A 173 -0.85 -12.69 4.98
CA ASN A 173 -0.89 -14.11 5.33
C ASN A 173 -1.50 -15.01 4.22
N HIS A 174 -2.02 -14.43 3.14
CA HIS A 174 -2.64 -15.16 2.04
C HIS A 174 -1.68 -16.19 1.42
N PRO A 175 -2.09 -17.44 1.13
CA PRO A 175 -1.18 -18.48 0.64
C PRO A 175 -0.36 -18.10 -0.59
N SER A 176 -0.96 -17.38 -1.55
CA SER A 176 -0.29 -16.93 -2.77
C SER A 176 0.82 -15.89 -2.53
N VAL A 177 0.81 -15.18 -1.41
CA VAL A 177 1.78 -14.09 -1.13
C VAL A 177 3.06 -14.66 -0.56
N HIS A 178 4.19 -14.41 -1.20
CA HIS A 178 5.52 -14.80 -0.72
C HIS A 178 6.00 -13.87 0.40
N ALA A 179 5.99 -12.56 0.14
CA ALA A 179 6.40 -11.51 1.05
C ALA A 179 5.71 -10.18 0.66
N GLY A 180 5.91 -9.11 1.43
CA GLY A 180 5.31 -7.82 1.08
C GLY A 180 6.15 -6.58 1.36
N LEU A 181 5.75 -5.48 0.72
CA LEU A 181 6.25 -4.12 0.92
C LEU A 181 5.08 -3.17 1.17
N ALA A 182 4.93 -2.67 2.40
CA ALA A 182 3.87 -1.72 2.74
C ALA A 182 4.43 -0.29 2.75
N ILE A 183 3.88 0.61 1.93
CA ILE A 183 4.43 1.95 1.71
C ILE A 183 3.48 3.00 2.27
N SER A 184 3.92 3.77 3.28
CA SER A 184 3.19 4.92 3.84
C SER A 184 1.80 4.57 4.37
N GLY A 185 1.64 3.40 5.00
CA GLY A 185 0.33 2.86 5.36
C GLY A 185 -0.31 3.47 6.60
N VAL A 186 -1.61 3.19 6.74
CA VAL A 186 -2.40 3.46 7.95
C VAL A 186 -2.71 2.13 8.63
N TYR A 187 -2.28 1.95 9.87
CA TYR A 187 -2.30 0.66 10.54
C TYR A 187 -3.10 0.64 11.85
N GLU A 188 -3.52 1.81 12.33
CA GLU A 188 -4.50 1.99 13.41
C GLU A 188 -5.65 2.88 12.94
N LEU A 189 -6.86 2.30 12.90
CA LEU A 189 -8.04 2.94 12.32
C LEU A 189 -8.86 3.77 13.31
N ALA A 190 -8.68 3.63 14.62
CA ALA A 190 -9.48 4.41 15.58
C ALA A 190 -9.34 5.93 15.39
N PRO A 191 -8.14 6.51 15.20
CA PRO A 191 -8.01 7.93 14.90
C PRO A 191 -8.74 8.33 13.62
N ILE A 192 -8.75 7.48 12.59
CA ILE A 192 -9.44 7.76 11.31
C ILE A 192 -10.94 8.01 11.54
N ARG A 193 -11.55 7.27 12.49
CA ARG A 193 -12.97 7.43 12.84
C ARG A 193 -13.32 8.83 13.34
N ASP A 194 -12.36 9.51 13.94
CA ASP A 194 -12.54 10.85 14.51
C ASP A 194 -12.16 11.97 13.51
N THR A 195 -11.98 11.64 12.24
CA THR A 195 -11.69 12.58 11.15
C THR A 195 -12.84 12.65 10.15
N GLY A 196 -12.83 13.66 9.28
CA GLY A 196 -13.74 13.78 8.14
C GLY A 196 -13.72 12.59 7.17
N LEU A 197 -12.67 11.76 7.19
CA LEU A 197 -12.60 10.51 6.41
C LEU A 197 -13.70 9.53 6.80
N ASN A 198 -14.17 9.59 8.05
CA ASN A 198 -15.19 8.67 8.54
C ASN A 198 -16.60 8.96 8.01
N ASN A 199 -16.82 10.12 7.36
CA ASN A 199 -18.09 10.44 6.70
C ASN A 199 -18.45 9.39 5.64
N ALA A 200 -17.45 8.87 4.91
CA ALA A 200 -17.64 7.80 3.95
C ALA A 200 -17.44 6.41 4.57
N LEU A 201 -16.41 6.25 5.42
CA LEU A 201 -16.01 4.93 5.93
C LEU A 201 -17.00 4.35 6.96
N LYS A 202 -17.61 5.20 7.79
CA LYS A 202 -18.57 4.80 8.84
C LYS A 202 -18.08 3.64 9.72
N LEU A 203 -16.81 3.72 10.13
CA LEU A 203 -16.11 2.65 10.84
C LEU A 203 -16.81 2.28 12.16
N THR A 204 -17.11 0.99 12.32
CA THR A 204 -17.61 0.45 13.60
C THR A 204 -16.46 0.07 14.53
N ASP A 205 -16.76 -0.18 15.81
CA ASP A 205 -15.75 -0.70 16.75
C ASP A 205 -15.23 -2.08 16.31
N GLU A 206 -16.10 -2.91 15.74
CA GLU A 206 -15.74 -4.22 15.19
C GLU A 206 -14.79 -4.08 14.00
N GLU A 207 -15.07 -3.18 13.06
CA GLU A 207 -14.17 -2.93 11.93
C GLU A 207 -12.82 -2.39 12.38
N ILE A 208 -12.79 -1.46 13.33
CA ILE A 208 -11.53 -0.95 13.87
C ILE A 208 -10.72 -2.09 14.53
N ALA A 209 -11.37 -2.94 15.33
CA ALA A 209 -10.71 -4.05 15.99
C ALA A 209 -10.20 -5.12 15.00
N ALA A 210 -11.00 -5.45 13.99
CA ALA A 210 -10.70 -6.50 13.02
C ALA A 210 -9.80 -6.05 11.86
N LEU A 211 -9.76 -4.75 11.56
CA LEU A 211 -9.11 -4.22 10.35
C LEU A 211 -7.96 -3.26 10.67
N SER A 212 -7.53 -3.11 11.93
CA SER A 212 -6.30 -2.35 12.26
C SER A 212 -5.12 -3.32 12.43
N PRO A 213 -4.14 -3.39 11.52
CA PRO A 213 -2.95 -4.24 11.68
C PRO A 213 -2.22 -4.07 13.04
N LEU A 214 -2.25 -2.86 13.63
CA LEU A 214 -1.71 -2.63 14.98
C LEU A 214 -2.46 -3.34 16.11
N ARG A 215 -3.66 -3.86 15.85
CA ARG A 215 -4.46 -4.66 16.80
C ARG A 215 -4.45 -6.17 16.54
N LEU A 216 -3.98 -6.59 15.36
CA LEU A 216 -4.03 -7.99 14.93
C LEU A 216 -2.76 -8.80 15.30
N PRO A 217 -2.82 -10.15 15.34
CA PRO A 217 -1.63 -10.97 15.45
C PRO A 217 -0.63 -10.70 14.31
N VAL A 218 0.68 -10.78 14.62
CA VAL A 218 1.73 -10.62 13.61
C VAL A 218 1.83 -11.89 12.77
N THR A 219 1.81 -11.75 11.44
CA THR A 219 2.15 -12.85 10.51
C THR A 219 3.67 -13.03 10.40
N SER A 220 4.10 -14.28 10.25
CA SER A 220 5.50 -14.69 10.13
C SER A 220 6.12 -14.43 8.75
N LYS A 221 5.31 -14.10 7.74
CA LYS A 221 5.82 -13.71 6.41
C LYS A 221 6.57 -12.39 6.48
N ARG A 222 7.59 -12.23 5.64
CA ARG A 222 8.39 -11.00 5.56
C ARG A 222 7.54 -9.83 5.07
N LEU A 223 7.65 -8.71 5.78
CA LEU A 223 7.03 -7.44 5.41
C LEU A 223 8.05 -6.33 5.62
N ASP A 224 8.56 -5.79 4.53
CA ASP A 224 9.30 -4.53 4.59
C ASP A 224 8.28 -3.38 4.65
N ILE A 225 8.54 -2.36 5.46
CA ILE A 225 7.65 -1.23 5.71
C ILE A 225 8.43 0.04 5.36
N ALA A 226 7.91 0.82 4.42
CA ALA A 226 8.52 2.06 3.96
C ALA A 226 7.67 3.28 4.30
N TYR A 227 8.31 4.42 4.53
CA TYR A 227 7.66 5.71 4.72
C TYR A 227 8.60 6.84 4.30
N GLY A 228 8.05 7.98 3.91
CA GLY A 228 8.80 9.18 3.56
C GLY A 228 9.13 9.97 4.82
N SER A 229 10.37 10.46 4.96
CA SER A 229 10.78 11.18 6.17
C SER A 229 10.09 12.54 6.34
N ASN A 230 9.50 13.10 5.27
CA ASN A 230 8.72 14.34 5.27
C ASN A 230 7.20 14.11 5.22
N GLU A 231 6.72 12.90 5.55
CA GLU A 231 5.28 12.63 5.71
C GLU A 231 4.68 13.27 6.97
N LEU A 232 3.35 13.33 7.01
CA LEU A 232 2.62 13.68 8.23
C LEU A 232 3.04 12.76 9.39
N PRO A 233 3.25 13.31 10.61
CA PRO A 233 3.72 12.54 11.76
C PRO A 233 2.92 11.27 12.06
N ALA A 234 1.60 11.29 11.88
CA ALA A 234 0.74 10.13 12.11
C ALA A 234 1.11 8.93 11.21
N LEU A 235 1.46 9.17 9.94
CA LEU A 235 1.80 8.14 8.96
C LEU A 235 3.21 7.58 9.21
N VAL A 236 4.16 8.45 9.56
CA VAL A 236 5.51 8.06 9.98
C VAL A 236 5.42 7.17 11.23
N CYS A 237 4.67 7.61 12.25
CA CYS A 237 4.50 6.85 13.48
C CYS A 237 3.76 5.54 13.24
N ASP A 238 2.77 5.47 12.35
CA ASP A 238 2.11 4.20 11.99
C ASP A 238 3.10 3.18 11.42
N SER A 239 3.93 3.61 10.47
CA SER A 239 4.95 2.75 9.84
C SER A 239 5.96 2.23 10.85
N ILE A 240 6.45 3.11 11.74
CA ILE A 240 7.36 2.73 12.82
C ILE A 240 6.67 1.78 13.81
N ASN A 241 5.45 2.09 14.25
CA ASN A 241 4.70 1.26 15.22
C ASN A 241 4.44 -0.15 14.71
N LEU A 242 4.07 -0.29 13.43
CA LEU A 242 3.81 -1.61 12.85
C LEU A 242 5.11 -2.42 12.75
N HIS A 243 6.20 -1.77 12.35
CA HIS A 243 7.51 -2.40 12.34
C HIS A 243 7.97 -2.83 13.75
N ASP A 244 7.89 -1.95 14.74
CA ASP A 244 8.29 -2.23 16.12
C ASP A 244 7.52 -3.42 16.69
N LYS A 245 6.19 -3.45 16.47
CA LYS A 245 5.34 -4.59 16.83
C LYS A 245 5.80 -5.89 16.20
N ARG A 246 6.22 -5.86 14.93
CA ARG A 246 6.72 -7.04 14.21
C ARG A 246 8.08 -7.50 14.71
N VAL A 247 8.99 -6.57 15.01
CA VAL A 247 10.29 -6.86 15.62
C VAL A 247 10.12 -7.52 16.99
N MET A 248 9.21 -7.01 17.83
CA MET A 248 8.89 -7.64 19.12
C MET A 248 8.37 -9.07 18.99
N ALA A 249 7.72 -9.39 17.88
CA ALA A 249 7.25 -10.74 17.54
C ALA A 249 8.29 -11.58 16.77
N MET A 250 9.52 -11.08 16.59
CA MET A 250 10.59 -11.71 15.80
C MET A 250 10.19 -12.03 14.35
N ALA A 251 9.25 -11.27 13.78
CA ALA A 251 8.85 -11.43 12.38
C ALA A 251 9.83 -10.71 11.43
N PRO A 252 10.15 -11.29 10.27
CA PRO A 252 11.10 -10.71 9.33
C PRO A 252 10.54 -9.45 8.66
N GLY A 253 11.43 -8.52 8.34
CA GLY A 253 11.08 -7.26 7.68
C GLY A 253 12.05 -6.13 8.00
N LYS A 254 12.21 -5.19 7.08
CA LYS A 254 12.98 -3.97 7.29
C LYS A 254 12.06 -2.76 7.44
N LEU A 255 12.49 -1.78 8.23
CA LEU A 255 11.95 -0.42 8.17
C LEU A 255 12.79 0.41 7.20
N ILE A 256 12.14 1.08 6.24
CA ILE A 256 12.78 1.78 5.14
C ILE A 256 12.31 3.25 5.12
N PRO A 257 13.00 4.16 5.83
CA PRO A 257 12.79 5.59 5.62
C PRO A 257 13.30 6.01 4.24
N VAL A 258 12.44 6.62 3.43
CA VAL A 258 12.80 7.25 2.16
C VAL A 258 13.07 8.72 2.43
N ASP A 259 14.35 9.08 2.44
CA ASP A 259 14.77 10.41 2.86
C ASP A 259 14.23 11.52 1.93
N GLY A 260 13.76 12.61 2.54
CA GLY A 260 13.20 13.79 1.87
C GLY A 260 11.82 13.58 1.25
N ALA A 261 11.35 12.34 1.09
CA ALA A 261 10.09 12.04 0.45
C ALA A 261 8.88 12.41 1.34
N ASP A 262 7.87 12.97 0.71
CA ASP A 262 6.52 13.14 1.25
C ASP A 262 5.60 11.98 0.80
N HIS A 263 4.34 12.04 1.22
CA HIS A 263 3.38 10.96 1.00
C HIS A 263 3.16 10.64 -0.48
N PHE A 264 3.36 11.60 -1.40
CA PHE A 264 3.21 11.41 -2.83
C PHE A 264 4.55 11.16 -3.53
N THR A 265 5.60 11.92 -3.19
CA THR A 265 6.91 11.80 -3.85
C THR A 265 7.61 10.49 -3.54
N ILE A 266 7.26 9.80 -2.45
CA ILE A 266 7.74 8.44 -2.15
C ILE A 266 7.45 7.43 -3.27
N LEU A 267 6.38 7.63 -4.05
CA LEU A 267 6.06 6.76 -5.19
C LEU A 267 7.16 6.74 -6.26
N GLU A 268 7.95 7.81 -6.37
CA GLU A 268 9.09 7.86 -7.30
C GLU A 268 10.17 6.84 -6.93
N ALA A 269 10.29 6.48 -5.65
CA ALA A 269 11.21 5.45 -5.20
C ALA A 269 10.82 4.02 -5.65
N LEU A 270 9.56 3.81 -6.04
CA LEU A 270 9.08 2.56 -6.66
C LEU A 270 8.91 2.68 -8.19
N ARG A 271 8.77 3.91 -8.72
CA ARG A 271 8.65 4.16 -10.15
C ARG A 271 9.98 4.04 -10.88
N ARG A 272 11.06 4.56 -10.29
CA ARG A 272 12.38 4.58 -10.94
C ARG A 272 13.03 3.21 -10.91
N PRO A 273 13.62 2.71 -12.01
CA PRO A 273 14.32 1.42 -12.02
C PRO A 273 15.46 1.31 -10.99
N ASP A 274 16.11 2.42 -10.65
CA ASP A 274 17.16 2.51 -9.63
C ASP A 274 16.64 3.00 -8.26
N GLY A 275 15.32 2.99 -8.07
CA GLY A 275 14.68 3.47 -6.86
C GLY A 275 14.86 2.52 -5.68
N VAL A 276 15.03 3.08 -4.48
CA VAL A 276 15.26 2.29 -3.26
C VAL A 276 14.13 1.30 -2.96
N LEU A 277 12.88 1.59 -3.35
CA LEU A 277 11.76 0.68 -3.14
C LEU A 277 11.68 -0.41 -4.22
N VAL A 278 12.21 -0.16 -5.43
CA VAL A 278 12.40 -1.22 -6.43
C VAL A 278 13.42 -2.25 -5.94
N ASP A 279 14.54 -1.79 -5.38
CA ASP A 279 15.56 -2.67 -4.79
C ASP A 279 15.01 -3.43 -3.57
N ALA A 280 14.22 -2.76 -2.73
CA ALA A 280 13.54 -3.42 -1.62
C ALA A 280 12.59 -4.54 -2.10
N VAL A 281 11.76 -4.29 -3.12
CA VAL A 281 10.88 -5.32 -3.70
C VAL A 281 11.69 -6.51 -4.21
N ARG A 282 12.79 -6.26 -4.92
CA ARG A 282 13.62 -7.32 -5.48
C ARG A 282 14.23 -8.20 -4.40
N GLY A 283 14.71 -7.59 -3.32
CA GLY A 283 15.28 -8.30 -2.17
C GLY A 283 14.26 -9.02 -1.28
N LEU A 284 12.95 -8.99 -1.59
CA LEU A 284 11.92 -9.74 -0.85
C LEU A 284 11.81 -11.21 -1.26
N LEU A 285 12.53 -11.64 -2.30
CA LEU A 285 12.59 -13.04 -2.73
C LEU A 285 13.81 -13.80 -2.18
N ASP A 286 14.72 -13.07 -1.53
CA ASP A 286 15.88 -13.61 -0.82
C ASP A 286 15.46 -14.19 0.54
#